data_AF-A0A662M574-F1
#
_entry.id   AF-A0A662M574-F1
#
_cell.length_a   1.000
_cell.length_b   1.000
_cell.length_c   1.000
_cell.angle_alpha   90.00
_cell.angle_beta   90.00
_cell.angle_gamma   90.00
#
_symmetry.space_group_name_H-M   'P 1'
#
loop_
_entity.id
_entity.type
_entity.pdbx_description
1 polymer ?
#
loop_
_entity_poly.entity_id
_entity_poly.type
_entity_poly.pdbx_seq_one_letter_code
_entity_poly.pdbx_strand_id
1 'polypeptide(L)'
;MVLDNLKETLRKSVNKIVNSIFIDRELIKETVKDIQRALLLADVEVSLVVDLGRKIEKKALEERPKGLGEKEHVIRVLYEELKSILGKKK
;
A
#
# COMPACT_ATOMS: atom_id res chain seq x y z
N MET A 1 10.58 16.08 10.50
CA MET A 1 9.28 16.76 10.29
C MET A 1 8.19 15.70 10.05
N VAL A 2 6.90 16.00 10.15
CA VAL A 2 5.79 15.01 10.00
C VAL A 2 5.89 14.26 8.65
N LEU A 3 6.33 14.95 7.61
CA LEU A 3 6.58 14.38 6.28
C LEU A 3 7.75 13.37 6.25
N ASP A 4 8.80 13.58 7.05
CA ASP A 4 9.91 12.62 7.15
C ASP A 4 9.44 11.31 7.80
N ASN A 5 8.59 11.42 8.82
CA ASN A 5 8.01 10.26 9.51
C ASN A 5 7.05 9.48 8.60
N LEU A 6 6.25 10.18 7.79
CA LEU A 6 5.40 9.55 6.76
C LEU A 6 6.25 8.81 5.73
N LYS A 7 7.28 9.48 5.19
CA LYS A 7 8.19 8.89 4.21
C LYS A 7 8.89 7.65 4.76
N GLU A 8 9.36 7.69 6.00
CA GLU A 8 10.01 6.55 6.64
C GLU A 8 9.03 5.39 6.86
N THR A 9 7.83 5.69 7.36
CA THR A 9 6.80 4.67 7.65
C THR A 9 6.35 3.98 6.37
N LEU A 10 6.01 4.75 5.33
CA LEU A 10 5.62 4.19 4.03
C LEU A 10 6.75 3.36 3.41
N ARG A 11 8.00 3.84 3.49
CA ARG A 11 9.16 3.11 2.98
C ARG A 11 9.38 1.81 3.74
N LYS A 12 9.21 1.79 5.06
CA LYS A 12 9.27 0.57 5.89
C LYS A 12 8.18 -0.42 5.49
N SER A 13 6.93 0.03 5.34
CA SER A 13 5.81 -0.82 4.94
C SER A 13 6.01 -1.44 3.55
N VAL A 14 6.44 -0.64 2.57
CA VAL A 14 6.75 -1.14 1.22
C VAL A 14 7.94 -2.10 1.24
N ASN A 15 8.98 -1.79 2.02
CA ASN A 15 10.15 -2.66 2.18
C ASN A 15 9.79 -4.03 2.78
N LYS A 16 8.75 -4.14 3.62
CA LYS A 16 8.28 -5.46 4.11
C LYS A 16 7.86 -6.36 2.94
N ILE A 17 7.12 -5.82 1.98
CA ILE A 17 6.70 -6.56 0.78
C ILE A 17 7.88 -6.82 -0.17
N VAL A 18 8.76 -5.83 -0.37
CA VAL A 18 9.92 -5.96 -1.26
C VAL A 18 10.95 -6.95 -0.72
N ASN A 19 11.11 -7.10 0.59
CA ASN A 19 12.06 -8.04 1.17
C ASN A 19 11.46 -9.41 1.47
N SER A 20 10.13 -9.53 1.47
CA SER A 20 9.50 -10.83 1.71
C SER A 20 9.76 -11.79 0.55
N ILE A 21 10.01 -13.05 0.92
CA ILE A 21 10.24 -14.17 0.02
C ILE A 21 8.89 -14.74 -0.45
N PHE A 22 7.87 -14.68 0.41
CA PHE A 22 6.49 -15.10 0.12
C PHE A 22 5.52 -13.97 0.44
N ILE A 23 4.49 -13.81 -0.39
CA ILE A 23 3.48 -12.77 -0.22
C ILE A 23 2.17 -13.44 0.19
N ASP A 24 1.93 -13.46 1.49
CA ASP A 24 0.72 -14.01 2.06
C ASP A 24 -0.35 -12.94 2.26
N ARG A 25 -1.60 -13.39 2.34
CA ARG A 25 -2.77 -12.52 2.59
C ARG A 25 -2.65 -11.75 3.91
N GLU A 26 -1.99 -12.34 4.90
CA GLU A 26 -1.73 -11.71 6.20
C GLU A 26 -0.72 -10.56 6.07
N LEU A 27 0.38 -10.78 5.36
CA LEU A 27 1.40 -9.75 5.11
C LEU A 27 0.82 -8.54 4.35
N ILE A 28 -0.04 -8.81 3.36
CA ILE A 28 -0.74 -7.74 2.61
C ILE A 28 -1.61 -6.93 3.59
N LYS A 29 -2.42 -7.59 4.42
CA LYS A 29 -3.30 -6.92 5.39
C LYS A 29 -2.54 -6.08 6.40
N GLU A 30 -1.42 -6.61 6.92
CA GLU A 30 -0.56 -5.87 7.85
C GLU A 30 0.01 -4.61 7.17
N THR A 31 0.53 -4.78 5.95
CA THR A 31 1.11 -3.67 5.18
C THR A 31 0.07 -2.59 4.88
N VAL A 32 -1.14 -2.97 4.50
CA VAL A 32 -2.25 -2.04 4.27
C VAL A 32 -2.59 -1.28 5.55
N LYS A 33 -2.67 -1.95 6.71
CA LYS A 33 -2.93 -1.28 8.00
C LYS A 33 -1.83 -0.29 8.37
N ASP A 34 -0.56 -0.63 8.17
CA ASP A 34 0.55 0.27 8.44
C ASP A 34 0.49 1.52 7.56
N ILE A 35 0.15 1.36 6.28
CA ILE A 35 -0.03 2.48 5.34
C ILE A 35 -1.23 3.34 5.75
N GLN A 36 -2.36 2.74 6.13
CA GLN A 36 -3.52 3.48 6.60
C GLN A 36 -3.18 4.34 7.81
N ARG A 37 -2.48 3.79 8.82
CA ARG A 37 -2.02 4.56 9.97
C ARG A 37 -1.10 5.70 9.57
N ALA A 38 -0.16 5.46 8.67
CA ALA A 38 0.76 6.48 8.19
C ALA A 38 0.01 7.63 7.50
N LEU A 39 -0.96 7.33 6.65
CA LEU A 39 -1.78 8.33 5.95
C LEU A 39 -2.65 9.15 6.92
N LEU A 40 -3.23 8.51 7.94
CA LEU A 40 -3.99 9.22 8.97
C LEU A 40 -3.12 10.18 9.78
N LEU A 41 -1.88 9.81 10.09
CA LEU A 41 -0.90 10.68 10.76
C LEU A 41 -0.44 11.85 9.89
N ALA A 42 -0.66 11.77 8.58
CA ALA A 42 -0.35 12.82 7.61
C ALA A 42 -1.57 13.69 7.26
N ASP A 43 -2.61 13.68 8.11
CA ASP A 43 -3.86 14.43 7.92
C ASP A 43 -4.60 14.09 6.61
N VAL A 44 -4.45 12.86 6.11
CA VAL A 44 -5.25 12.37 4.97
C VAL A 44 -6.66 11.99 5.45
N GLU A 45 -7.66 12.35 4.67
CA GLU A 45 -9.07 12.10 4.97
C GLU A 45 -9.38 10.60 5.16
N VAL A 46 -10.10 10.26 6.23
CA VAL A 46 -10.37 8.87 6.64
C VAL A 46 -11.12 8.09 5.55
N SER A 47 -12.07 8.69 4.84
CA SER A 47 -12.84 7.99 3.80
C SER A 47 -11.92 7.56 2.65
N LEU A 48 -11.00 8.45 2.23
CA LEU A 48 -9.96 8.13 1.24
C LEU A 48 -9.04 6.98 1.71
N VAL A 49 -8.62 6.99 2.98
CA VAL A 49 -7.75 5.95 3.53
C VAL A 49 -8.44 4.59 3.60
N VAL A 50 -9.73 4.56 3.96
CA VAL A 50 -10.52 3.33 4.00
C VAL A 50 -10.77 2.80 2.59
N ASP A 51 -11.10 3.67 1.64
CA ASP A 51 -11.33 3.30 0.25
C ASP A 51 -10.06 2.74 -0.41
N LEU A 52 -8.90 3.37 -0.16
CA LEU A 52 -7.59 2.89 -0.58
C LEU A 52 -7.32 1.46 -0.08
N GLY A 53 -7.50 1.23 1.22
CA GLY A 53 -7.23 -0.09 1.81
C GLY A 53 -8.09 -1.18 1.18
N ARG A 54 -9.37 -0.89 0.95
CA ARG A 54 -10.30 -1.81 0.26
C ARG A 54 -9.86 -2.10 -1.17
N LYS A 55 -9.44 -1.09 -1.92
CA LYS A 55 -8.96 -1.26 -3.30
C LYS A 55 -7.67 -2.07 -3.35
N ILE A 56 -6.72 -1.80 -2.46
CA ILE A 56 -5.46 -2.57 -2.38
C ILE A 56 -5.76 -4.03 -2.03
N GLU A 57 -6.55 -4.31 -0.98
CA GLU A 57 -6.90 -5.68 -0.60
C GLU A 57 -7.61 -6.40 -1.75
N LYS A 58 -8.57 -5.73 -2.41
CA LYS A 58 -9.33 -6.32 -3.52
C LYS A 58 -8.41 -6.67 -4.70
N LYS A 59 -7.61 -5.72 -5.19
CA LYS A 59 -6.72 -5.91 -6.34
C LYS A 59 -5.53 -6.84 -6.05
N ALA A 60 -5.00 -6.80 -4.83
CA ALA A 60 -3.91 -7.69 -4.43
C ALA A 60 -4.36 -9.16 -4.33
N LEU A 61 -5.65 -9.42 -4.06
CA LEU A 61 -6.20 -10.77 -3.88
C LEU A 61 -6.95 -11.32 -5.09
N GLU A 62 -7.66 -10.47 -5.85
CA GLU A 62 -8.45 -10.91 -7.01
C GLU A 62 -7.65 -10.93 -8.32
N GLU A 63 -6.82 -9.91 -8.57
CA GLU A 63 -6.00 -9.87 -9.78
C GLU A 63 -4.72 -10.68 -9.54
N ARG A 64 -4.77 -12.00 -9.63
CA ARG A 64 -3.54 -12.80 -9.76
C ARG A 64 -3.21 -12.95 -11.25
N PRO A 65 -2.34 -12.09 -11.84
CA PRO A 65 -1.95 -12.26 -13.23
C PRO A 65 -1.24 -13.61 -13.42
N LYS A 66 -1.72 -14.41 -14.37
CA LYS A 66 -1.04 -15.64 -14.79
C LYS A 66 0.30 -15.27 -15.44
N GLY A 67 1.41 -15.45 -14.71
CA GLY A 67 2.76 -15.25 -15.21
C GLY A 67 3.55 -14.09 -14.58
N LEU A 68 2.93 -13.26 -13.72
CA LEU A 68 3.65 -12.31 -12.86
C LEU A 68 3.84 -12.92 -11.47
N GLY A 69 5.00 -12.73 -10.86
CA GLY A 69 5.18 -13.10 -9.45
C GLY A 69 4.21 -12.34 -8.55
N GLU A 70 3.61 -13.00 -7.56
CA GLU A 70 2.66 -12.39 -6.62
C GLU A 70 3.21 -11.09 -6.00
N LYS A 71 4.52 -11.05 -5.77
CA LYS A 71 5.26 -9.88 -5.27
C LYS A 71 5.24 -8.67 -6.20
N GLU A 72 5.57 -8.87 -7.47
CA GLU A 72 5.61 -7.77 -8.46
C GLU A 72 4.22 -7.16 -8.63
N HIS A 73 3.20 -8.02 -8.65
CA HIS A 73 1.81 -7.59 -8.75
C HIS A 73 1.40 -6.72 -7.56
N VAL A 74 1.64 -7.19 -6.33
CA VAL A 74 1.25 -6.46 -5.13
C VAL A 74 1.97 -5.12 -5.02
N ILE A 75 3.27 -5.07 -5.34
CA ILE A 75 4.03 -3.82 -5.37
C ILE A 75 3.42 -2.84 -6.38
N ARG A 76 3.06 -3.32 -7.57
CA ARG A 76 2.47 -2.48 -8.62
C ARG A 76 1.09 -1.95 -8.22
N VAL A 77 0.23 -2.78 -7.64
CA VAL A 77 -1.08 -2.36 -7.11
C VAL A 77 -0.89 -1.27 -6.05
N LEU A 78 0.01 -1.48 -5.09
CA LEU A 78 0.32 -0.51 -4.05
C LEU A 78 0.80 0.82 -4.61
N TYR A 79 1.70 0.79 -5.59
CA TYR A 79 2.21 1.99 -6.24
C TYR A 79 1.09 2.77 -6.95
N GLU A 80 0.26 2.10 -7.74
CA GLU A 80 -0.84 2.74 -8.47
C GLU A 80 -1.88 3.36 -7.52
N GLU A 81 -2.23 2.65 -6.44
CA GLU A 81 -3.20 3.15 -5.46
C GLU A 81 -2.63 4.33 -4.65
N LEU A 82 -1.37 4.26 -4.22
CA LEU A 82 -0.70 5.39 -3.55
C LEU A 82 -0.57 6.60 -4.48
N LYS A 83 -0.27 6.37 -5.76
CA LYS A 83 -0.22 7.42 -6.78
C LYS A 83 -1.60 8.04 -7.04
N SER A 84 -2.69 7.28 -6.92
CA SER A 84 -4.06 7.80 -7.07
C SER A 84 -4.42 8.84 -6.00
N ILE A 85 -3.90 8.69 -4.78
CA ILE A 85 -4.09 9.66 -3.68
C ILE A 85 -3.08 10.79 -3.74
N LEU A 86 -1.78 10.48 -3.83
CA LEU A 86 -0.69 11.46 -3.73
C LEU A 86 -0.43 12.20 -5.05
N GLY A 87 -0.74 11.57 -6.19
CA GLY A 87 -0.49 12.06 -7.53
C GLY A 87 -1.64 12.88 -8.13
N LYS A 88 -2.73 13.13 -7.38
CA LYS A 88 -3.72 14.17 -7.74
C LYS A 88 -3.14 15.56 -7.45
N LYS A 89 -2.08 15.91 -8.17
CA LYS A 89 -1.72 17.30 -8.45
C LYS A 89 -1.90 17.53 -9.94
N LYS A 90 -2.94 18.27 -10.28
CA LYS A 90 -2.94 19.15 -11.43
C LYS A 90 -3.07 20.56 -10.90
#